data_AF-A0A332FQA4-F1
#
_entry.id   AF-A0A332FQA4-F1
#
_cell.length_a   1.000
_cell.length_b   1.000
_cell.length_c   1.000
_cell.angle_alpha   90.00
_cell.angle_beta   90.00
_cell.angle_gamma   90.00
#
_symmetry.space_group_name_H-M   'P 1'
#
loop_
_entity.id
_entity.type
_entity.pdbx_description
1 polymer ?
#
loop_
_entity_poly.entity_id
_entity_poly.type
_entity_poly.pdbx_seq_one_letter_code
_entity_poly.pdbx_strand_id
1 'polypeptide(L)'
;MSEKTEATVKLDSPIKRGDTTITEIVLRKPQSGALRGTRLQAVMEMDVASMMTVIPRISTPTLTPQEMADLDPADLAAMSVEVVLFLLPKSALADLPTA
;
A
#
# COMPACT_ATOMS: atom_id res chain seq x y z
N MET A 1 21.37 5.11 8.08
CA MET A 1 20.09 4.41 7.88
C MET A 1 19.65 4.64 6.45
N SER A 2 19.63 3.61 5.60
CA SER A 2 19.12 3.74 4.23
C SER A 2 17.63 4.02 4.24
N GLU A 3 17.17 4.88 3.35
CA GLU A 3 15.76 5.21 3.18
C GLU A 3 15.00 4.00 2.61
N LYS A 4 13.95 3.51 3.30
CA LYS A 4 13.08 2.43 2.80
C LYS A 4 12.25 2.97 1.63
N THR A 5 12.58 2.57 0.40
CA THR A 5 11.87 3.01 -0.82
C THR A 5 10.82 2.01 -1.31
N GLU A 6 10.79 0.82 -0.74
CA GLU A 6 9.84 -0.24 -1.07
C GLU A 6 9.52 -1.11 0.16
N ALA A 7 8.35 -1.74 0.12
CA ALA A 7 7.84 -2.63 1.15
C ALA A 7 7.18 -3.82 0.47
N THR A 8 7.56 -5.02 0.87
CA THR A 8 6.92 -6.25 0.41
C THR A 8 5.87 -6.67 1.42
N VAL A 9 4.62 -6.77 0.98
CA VAL A 9 3.50 -7.27 1.76
C VAL A 9 3.17 -8.67 1.25
N LYS A 10 3.28 -9.67 2.13
CA LYS A 10 2.79 -11.03 1.85
C LYS A 10 1.30 -11.05 2.09
N LEU A 11 0.56 -11.62 1.14
CA LEU A 11 -0.89 -11.74 1.22
C LEU A 11 -1.25 -12.97 2.03
N ASP A 12 -2.11 -12.79 3.02
CA ASP A 12 -2.76 -13.90 3.73
C ASP A 12 -3.75 -14.62 2.81
N SER A 13 -4.39 -13.86 1.90
CA SER A 13 -5.28 -14.39 0.87
C SER A 13 -4.72 -14.15 -0.54
N PRO A 14 -4.08 -15.17 -1.17
CA PRO A 14 -3.48 -15.01 -2.49
C PRO A 14 -4.50 -14.65 -3.58
N ILE A 15 -4.11 -13.74 -4.46
CA ILE A 15 -4.94 -13.32 -5.60
C ILE A 15 -4.69 -14.27 -6.78
N LYS A 16 -5.76 -14.81 -7.36
CA LYS A 16 -5.69 -15.65 -8.57
C LYS A 16 -5.94 -14.83 -9.82
N ARG A 17 -4.97 -14.79 -10.71
CA ARG A 17 -5.02 -14.10 -12.01
C ARG A 17 -4.76 -15.09 -13.13
N GLY A 18 -5.82 -15.74 -13.62
CA GLY A 18 -5.72 -16.87 -14.54
C GLY A 18 -4.89 -17.99 -13.91
N ASP A 19 -3.79 -18.38 -14.57
CA ASP A 19 -2.86 -19.40 -14.06
C ASP A 19 -1.85 -18.86 -13.04
N THR A 20 -1.78 -17.54 -12.86
CA THR A 20 -0.85 -16.90 -11.92
C THR A 20 -1.49 -16.77 -10.54
N THR A 21 -0.75 -17.14 -9.50
CA THR A 21 -1.13 -16.88 -8.10
C THR A 21 -0.19 -15.84 -7.53
N ILE A 22 -0.74 -14.72 -7.06
CA ILE A 22 0.02 -13.63 -6.46
C ILE A 22 -0.06 -13.80 -4.94
N THR A 23 1.08 -14.07 -4.32
CA THR A 23 1.21 -14.27 -2.86
C THR A 23 1.86 -13.10 -2.15
N GLU A 24 2.43 -12.16 -2.90
CA GLU A 24 3.06 -10.96 -2.35
C GLU A 24 2.92 -9.78 -3.31
N ILE A 25 2.85 -8.58 -2.74
CA ILE A 25 2.79 -7.30 -3.44
C ILE A 25 3.94 -6.43 -2.96
N VAL A 26 4.69 -5.88 -3.89
CA VAL A 26 5.73 -4.88 -3.60
C VAL A 26 5.12 -3.49 -3.77
N LEU A 27 5.07 -2.72 -2.69
CA LEU A 27 4.65 -1.32 -2.69
C LEU A 27 5.88 -0.42 -2.74
N ARG A 28 5.90 0.51 -3.69
CA ARG A 28 6.96 1.52 -3.79
C ARG A 28 6.55 2.82 -3.11
N LYS A 29 7.51 3.55 -2.54
CA LYS A 29 7.27 4.87 -1.96
C LYS A 29 6.59 5.79 -3.00
N PRO A 30 5.38 6.30 -2.74
CA PRO A 30 4.64 7.10 -3.70
C PRO A 30 5.32 8.45 -3.95
N GLN A 31 5.42 8.82 -5.22
CA GLN A 31 5.65 10.22 -5.60
C GLN A 31 4.34 11.00 -5.53
N SER A 32 4.39 12.33 -5.41
CA SER A 32 3.18 13.17 -5.27
C SER A 32 2.15 12.95 -6.39
N GLY A 33 2.60 12.59 -7.61
CA GLY A 33 1.72 12.27 -8.74
C GLY A 33 0.84 11.04 -8.52
N ALA A 34 1.28 10.06 -7.71
CA ALA A 34 0.52 8.86 -7.39
C ALA A 34 -0.70 9.15 -6.50
N LEU A 35 -0.69 10.27 -5.76
CA LEU A 35 -1.78 10.72 -4.88
C LEU A 35 -2.81 11.59 -5.61
N ARG A 36 -2.66 11.82 -6.92
CA ARG A 36 -3.59 12.67 -7.68
C ARG A 36 -5.02 12.12 -7.60
N GLY A 37 -5.97 12.99 -7.27
CA GLY A 37 -7.38 12.62 -7.18
C GLY A 37 -7.78 12.02 -5.83
N THR A 38 -6.88 11.97 -4.85
CA THR A 38 -7.20 11.65 -3.46
C THR A 38 -6.92 12.84 -2.55
N ARG A 39 -7.54 12.85 -1.37
CA ARG A 39 -7.22 13.82 -0.31
C ARG A 39 -6.08 13.23 0.52
N LEU A 40 -5.00 13.99 0.72
CA LEU A 40 -3.86 13.50 1.51
C LEU A 40 -4.27 13.07 2.93
N GLN A 41 -5.14 13.84 3.57
CA GLN A 41 -5.71 13.48 4.88
C GLN A 41 -6.44 12.13 4.85
N ALA A 42 -7.23 11.86 3.82
CA ALA A 42 -7.95 10.60 3.69
C ALA A 42 -6.99 9.41 3.55
N VAL A 43 -5.86 9.59 2.84
CA VAL A 43 -4.81 8.57 2.78
C VAL A 43 -4.18 8.34 4.17
N MET A 44 -3.93 9.40 4.94
CA MET A 44 -3.41 9.28 6.31
C MET A 44 -4.38 8.58 7.26
N GLU A 45 -5.69 8.76 7.05
CA GLU A 45 -6.77 8.10 7.79
C GLU A 45 -7.08 6.69 7.27
N MET A 46 -6.27 6.18 6.32
CA MET A 46 -6.43 4.86 5.70
C MET A 46 -7.81 4.66 5.04
N ASP A 47 -8.38 5.72 4.48
CA ASP A 47 -9.66 5.69 3.76
C ASP A 47 -9.61 4.71 2.58
N VAL A 48 -10.55 3.76 2.56
CA VAL A 48 -10.59 2.66 1.59
C VAL A 48 -10.63 3.17 0.16
N ALA A 49 -11.47 4.16 -0.16
CA ALA A 49 -11.59 4.67 -1.53
C ALA A 49 -10.29 5.34 -2.00
N SER A 50 -9.60 6.05 -1.11
CA SER A 50 -8.29 6.63 -1.38
C SER A 50 -7.23 5.54 -1.58
N MET A 51 -7.24 4.48 -0.78
CA MET A 51 -6.31 3.35 -0.90
C MET A 51 -6.52 2.55 -2.20
N MET A 52 -7.78 2.31 -2.60
CA MET A 52 -8.13 1.71 -3.89
C MET A 52 -7.61 2.51 -5.08
N THR A 53 -7.39 3.82 -4.91
CA THR A 53 -6.81 4.69 -5.94
C THR A 53 -5.28 4.68 -5.92
N VAL A 54 -4.67 4.68 -4.72
CA VAL A 54 -3.22 4.85 -4.56
C VAL A 54 -2.46 3.53 -4.70
N ILE A 55 -2.91 2.46 -4.04
CA ILE A 55 -2.19 1.17 -3.97
C ILE A 55 -1.88 0.63 -5.37
N PRO A 56 -2.84 0.51 -6.32
CA PRO A 56 -2.56 0.05 -7.67
C PRO A 56 -1.45 0.81 -8.42
N ARG A 57 -1.29 2.11 -8.12
CA ARG A 57 -0.33 2.98 -8.82
C ARG A 57 1.11 2.76 -8.34
N ILE A 58 1.28 2.16 -7.17
CA ILE A 58 2.59 1.92 -6.56
C ILE A 58 2.88 0.44 -6.31
N SER A 59 1.92 -0.44 -6.55
CA SER A 59 2.03 -1.88 -6.36
C SER A 59 2.65 -2.57 -7.57
N THR A 60 3.50 -3.57 -7.32
CA THR A 60 3.96 -4.54 -8.31
C THR A 60 3.69 -5.96 -7.76
N PRO A 61 2.94 -6.82 -8.47
CA PRO A 61 2.16 -6.51 -9.68
C PRO A 61 1.10 -5.42 -9.46
N THR A 62 0.76 -4.69 -10.51
CA THR A 62 -0.36 -3.74 -10.47
C THR A 62 -1.66 -4.49 -10.21
N LEU A 63 -2.41 -4.03 -9.22
CA LEU A 63 -3.73 -4.56 -8.89
C LEU A 63 -4.81 -3.88 -9.73
N THR A 64 -5.73 -4.66 -10.28
CA THR A 64 -6.91 -4.17 -10.99
C THR A 64 -7.96 -3.67 -10.00
N PRO A 65 -8.92 -2.83 -10.43
CA PRO A 65 -10.02 -2.39 -9.55
C PRO A 65 -10.82 -3.54 -8.94
N GLN A 66 -11.00 -4.63 -9.69
CA GLN A 66 -11.71 -5.82 -9.20
C GLN A 66 -10.88 -6.55 -8.14
N GLU A 67 -9.58 -6.79 -8.39
CA GLU A 67 -8.72 -7.43 -7.39
C GLU A 67 -8.60 -6.61 -6.10
N MET A 68 -8.64 -5.27 -6.18
CA MET A 68 -8.70 -4.40 -5.00
C MET A 68 -10.03 -4.52 -4.24
N ALA A 69 -11.15 -4.73 -4.96
CA ALA A 69 -12.47 -4.86 -4.36
C ALA A 69 -12.69 -6.23 -3.69
N ASP A 70 -12.07 -7.27 -4.25
CA ASP A 70 -12.14 -8.66 -3.77
C ASP A 70 -11.03 -9.00 -2.77
N LEU A 71 -10.15 -8.04 -2.47
CA LEU A 71 -9.01 -8.21 -1.56
C LEU A 71 -9.48 -8.47 -0.13
N ASP A 72 -8.75 -9.33 0.60
CA ASP A 72 -9.02 -9.54 2.01
C ASP A 72 -8.80 -8.24 2.82
N PRO A 73 -9.70 -7.90 3.78
CA PRO A 73 -9.56 -6.69 4.58
C PRO A 73 -8.25 -6.59 5.37
N ALA A 74 -7.68 -7.71 5.83
CA ALA A 74 -6.42 -7.71 6.55
C ALA A 74 -5.25 -7.36 5.62
N ASP A 75 -5.25 -7.91 4.40
CA ASP A 75 -4.27 -7.58 3.36
C ASP A 75 -4.36 -6.10 2.94
N LEU A 76 -5.57 -5.57 2.80
CA LEU A 76 -5.79 -4.15 2.53
C LEU A 76 -5.24 -3.28 3.67
N ALA A 77 -5.52 -3.65 4.92
CA ALA A 77 -5.04 -2.92 6.08
C ALA A 77 -3.51 -2.94 6.15
N ALA A 78 -2.87 -4.09 5.93
CA ALA A 78 -1.42 -4.24 5.93
C ALA A 78 -0.76 -3.35 4.87
N MET A 79 -1.28 -3.36 3.63
CA MET A 79 -0.80 -2.47 2.58
C MET A 79 -1.03 -0.99 2.91
N SER A 80 -2.17 -0.66 3.50
CA SER A 80 -2.51 0.72 3.88
C SER A 80 -1.54 1.27 4.94
N VAL A 81 -1.13 0.44 5.90
CA VAL A 81 -0.10 0.82 6.89
C VAL A 81 1.21 1.18 6.20
N GLU A 82 1.71 0.35 5.29
CA GLU A 82 2.94 0.63 4.55
C GLU A 82 2.84 1.93 3.72
N VAL A 83 1.68 2.20 3.10
CA VAL A 83 1.43 3.48 2.40
C VAL A 83 1.56 4.66 3.36
N VAL A 84 0.93 4.60 4.54
CA VAL A 84 1.00 5.68 5.53
C VAL A 84 2.44 5.85 6.03
N LEU A 85 3.16 4.76 6.32
CA LEU A 85 4.55 4.80 6.76
C LEU A 85 5.46 5.50 5.73
N PHE A 86 5.23 5.31 4.42
CA PHE A 86 6.00 6.02 3.40
C PHE A 86 5.76 7.54 3.39
N LEU A 87 4.60 8.00 3.84
CA LEU A 87 4.22 9.41 3.87
C LEU A 87 4.68 10.13 5.15
N LEU A 88 5.05 9.38 6.19
CA LEU A 88 5.54 9.97 7.42
C LEU A 88 6.92 10.63 7.22
N PRO A 89 7.15 11.82 7.83
CA PRO A 89 8.47 12.43 7.83
C PRO A 89 9.46 11.57 8.62
N LYS A 90 10.76 11.69 8.30
CA LYS A 90 11.83 10.92 8.95
C LYS A 90 11.83 11.06 10.48
N SER A 91 11.42 12.21 11.01
CA SER A 91 11.28 12.43 12.46
C SER A 91 10.19 11.55 13.08
N ALA A 92 9.00 11.51 12.48
CA ALA A 92 7.88 10.70 12.99
C ALA A 92 8.17 9.20 12.94
N LEU A 93 8.93 8.74 11.93
CA LEU A 93 9.36 7.34 11.85
C LEU A 93 10.38 6.97 12.93
N ALA A 94 11.23 7.91 13.36
CA ALA A 94 12.23 7.67 14.41
C ALA A 94 11.59 7.51 15.80
N ASP A 95 10.40 8.08 16.00
CA ASP A 95 9.64 7.99 17.25
C ASP A 95 8.77 6.72 17.32
N LEU A 96 8.69 5.93 16.24
CA LEU A 96 7.99 4.65 16.27
C LEU A 96 8.79 3.65 17.12
N PRO A 97 8.16 2.95 18.08
CA PRO A 97 8.85 1.91 18.83
C PRO A 97 9.36 0.86 17.86
N THR A 98 10.69 0.69 17.82
CA THR A 98 11.30 -0.44 17.11
C THR A 98 10.94 -1.68 17.92
N ALA A 99 10.02 -2.48 17.39
CA ALA A 99 9.65 -3.78 17.96
C ALA A 99 10.81 -4.78 17.84
#